data_AF-A0A7F8PVL4-F1
#
_entry.id   AF-A0A7F8PVL4-F1
#
_cell.length_a   1.000
_cell.length_b   1.000
_cell.length_c   1.000
_cell.angle_alpha   90.00
_cell.angle_beta   90.00
_cell.angle_gamma   90.00
#
_symmetry.space_group_name_H-M   'P 1'
#
loop_
_entity.id
_entity.type
_entity.pdbx_description
1 polymer ?
#
loop_
_entity_poly.entity_id
_entity_poly.type
_entity_poly.pdbx_seq_one_letter_code
_entity_poly.pdbx_strand_id
1 'polypeptide(L)'
;MEEAEERHQVEIKVYKQKVKHLLYEHQNNLTEVKAEGAVVMKLAQKEHRTQEGALRKDMRALKVELKEQELTNEVVVKNLRLKHTEEITKMRNDFEKQVREIEAKYDKKMKMLREELDLRRKTEIHEVEERKNSQINMLMQRHEEAFTDIKNYYNDITLNNLALINSLKEQMEDMRKKEDHLEKEMMEVSVQNKRLADPLQKARDDMNEMQKKLSNYERDKQILLVSFLLSSPPSHFLLGSGQENISRMSPETQSRVWPSGQERAHRPTHPWGDPGARGSLCRRGMFWSRGRGGRRLLPSEMPPGQVASLSPTACPLQVQQERDELYRKFTAAILEVQQKVGFKNLVLERKLQVLSASVEKKEVQFSEVLAASNLDPAALTLVSRKLEDVLESKNNTIKDLQYELARVCKAHNDLLRTYEAKLLAFGIPLDNVGFKPLETAVIGQMLGQGPAGLVGTPT
;
A
#
# COMPACT_ATOMS: atom_id res chain seq x y z
N MET A 1 -27.87 -166.03 26.36
CA MET A 1 -28.23 -164.83 25.59
C MET A 1 -28.79 -163.77 26.53
N GLU A 2 -29.86 -164.10 27.25
CA GLU A 2 -30.49 -163.33 28.35
C GLU A 2 -29.57 -162.35 29.12
N GLU A 3 -28.50 -162.79 29.81
CA GLU A 3 -27.57 -161.88 30.51
C GLU A 3 -26.99 -160.74 29.64
N ALA A 4 -26.72 -160.99 28.36
CA ALA A 4 -26.18 -159.98 27.44
C ALA A 4 -27.25 -158.94 27.06
N GLU A 5 -28.51 -159.38 26.95
CA GLU A 5 -29.66 -158.50 26.71
C GLU A 5 -29.97 -157.65 27.95
N GLU A 6 -29.87 -158.22 29.16
CA GLU A 6 -29.97 -157.47 30.42
C GLU A 6 -28.88 -156.42 30.56
N ARG A 7 -27.60 -156.80 30.35
CA ARG A 7 -26.46 -155.87 30.35
C ARG A 7 -26.67 -154.75 29.33
N HIS A 8 -27.08 -155.07 28.11
CA HIS A 8 -27.37 -154.07 27.09
C HIS A 8 -28.55 -153.16 27.47
N GLN A 9 -29.60 -153.70 28.12
CA GLN A 9 -30.72 -152.89 28.61
C GLN A 9 -30.31 -151.97 29.77
N VAL A 10 -29.36 -152.37 30.62
CA VAL A 10 -28.74 -151.52 31.64
C VAL A 10 -27.88 -150.43 31.00
N GLU A 11 -27.05 -150.76 30.03
CA GLU A 11 -26.29 -149.76 29.25
C GLU A 11 -27.21 -148.73 28.59
N ILE A 12 -28.31 -149.17 27.95
CA ILE A 12 -29.33 -148.27 27.37
C ILE A 12 -29.93 -147.34 28.44
N LYS A 13 -30.16 -147.83 29.67
CA LYS A 13 -30.62 -146.99 30.80
C LYS A 13 -29.55 -145.97 31.21
N VAL A 14 -28.28 -146.37 31.32
CA VAL A 14 -27.14 -145.50 31.63
C VAL A 14 -26.93 -144.43 30.55
N TYR A 15 -26.94 -144.80 29.26
CA TYR A 15 -26.85 -143.84 28.16
C TYR A 15 -28.03 -142.86 28.14
N LYS A 16 -29.27 -143.34 28.35
CA LYS A 16 -30.45 -142.46 28.50
C LYS A 16 -30.31 -141.49 29.68
N GLN A 17 -29.73 -141.92 30.81
CA GLN A 17 -29.47 -141.05 31.96
C GLN A 17 -28.34 -140.05 31.68
N LYS A 18 -27.26 -140.45 31.00
CA LYS A 18 -26.17 -139.57 30.58
C LYS A 18 -26.64 -138.50 29.60
N VAL A 19 -27.49 -138.86 28.63
CA VAL A 19 -28.14 -137.90 27.72
C VAL A 19 -29.04 -136.93 28.49
N LYS A 20 -29.86 -137.41 29.44
CA LYS A 20 -30.67 -136.53 30.31
C LYS A 20 -29.81 -135.56 31.12
N HIS A 21 -28.68 -136.01 31.67
CA HIS A 21 -27.77 -135.16 32.43
C HIS A 21 -27.14 -134.09 31.55
N LEU A 22 -26.59 -134.46 30.38
CA LEU A 22 -25.99 -133.51 29.42
C LEU A 22 -27.01 -132.49 28.90
N LEU A 23 -28.27 -132.90 28.67
CA LEU A 23 -29.34 -131.97 28.29
C LEU A 23 -29.71 -131.00 29.43
N TYR A 24 -29.75 -131.48 30.67
CA TYR A 24 -30.00 -130.62 31.84
C TYR A 24 -28.84 -129.66 32.10
N GLU A 25 -27.60 -130.14 32.02
CA GLU A 25 -26.38 -129.34 32.16
C GLU A 25 -26.29 -128.27 31.06
N HIS A 26 -26.49 -128.65 29.79
CA HIS A 26 -26.52 -127.68 28.69
C HIS A 26 -27.65 -126.65 28.86
N GLN A 27 -28.85 -127.08 29.28
CA GLN A 27 -29.96 -126.17 29.57
C GLN A 27 -29.64 -125.22 30.75
N ASN A 28 -28.99 -125.72 31.81
CA ASN A 28 -28.59 -124.94 32.98
C ASN A 28 -27.56 -123.88 32.59
N ASN A 29 -26.48 -124.29 31.92
CA ASN A 29 -25.40 -123.41 31.48
C ASN A 29 -25.92 -122.38 30.46
N LEU A 30 -26.89 -122.77 29.62
CA LEU A 30 -27.60 -121.86 28.72
C LEU A 30 -28.49 -120.86 29.47
N THR A 31 -29.09 -121.22 30.60
CA THR A 31 -29.81 -120.25 31.46
C THR A 31 -28.87 -119.35 32.26
N GLU A 32 -27.73 -119.87 32.71
CA GLU A 32 -26.70 -119.13 33.45
C GLU A 32 -26.06 -118.06 32.57
N VAL A 33 -25.52 -118.42 31.40
CA VAL A 33 -24.94 -117.46 30.44
C VAL A 33 -25.97 -116.42 29.97
N LYS A 34 -27.26 -116.77 29.86
CA LYS A 34 -28.33 -115.81 29.59
C LYS A 34 -28.58 -114.85 30.76
N ALA A 35 -28.50 -115.32 32.01
CA ALA A 35 -28.65 -114.50 33.20
C ALA A 35 -27.43 -113.56 33.37
N GLU A 36 -26.21 -114.07 33.24
CA GLU A 36 -24.97 -113.30 33.26
C GLU A 36 -24.96 -112.23 32.17
N GLY A 37 -25.26 -112.60 30.91
CA GLY A 37 -25.36 -111.65 29.80
C GLY A 37 -26.39 -110.55 30.06
N ALA A 38 -27.53 -110.88 30.66
CA ALA A 38 -28.53 -109.89 31.07
C ALA A 38 -28.08 -109.00 32.23
N VAL A 39 -27.24 -109.49 33.15
CA VAL A 39 -26.62 -108.69 34.23
C VAL A 39 -25.57 -107.75 33.66
N VAL A 40 -24.64 -108.24 32.83
CA VAL A 40 -23.59 -107.44 32.18
C VAL A 40 -24.21 -106.34 31.31
N MET A 41 -25.23 -106.67 30.51
CA MET A 41 -25.94 -105.69 29.69
C MET A 41 -26.63 -104.61 30.54
N LYS A 42 -27.23 -104.98 31.68
CA LYS A 42 -27.82 -104.01 32.64
C LYS A 42 -26.77 -103.13 33.32
N LEU A 43 -25.60 -103.67 33.66
CA LEU A 43 -24.50 -102.91 34.25
C LEU A 43 -23.94 -101.90 33.24
N ALA A 44 -23.62 -102.32 32.02
CA ALA A 44 -23.18 -101.43 30.94
C ALA A 44 -24.23 -100.36 30.61
N GLN A 45 -25.51 -100.71 30.57
CA GLN A 45 -26.59 -99.73 30.36
C GLN A 45 -26.73 -98.74 31.52
N LYS A 46 -26.52 -99.18 32.78
CA LYS A 46 -26.49 -98.29 33.95
C LYS A 46 -25.31 -97.33 33.87
N GLU A 47 -24.12 -97.83 33.52
CA GLU A 47 -22.92 -97.03 33.39
C GLU A 47 -23.06 -95.97 32.29
N HIS A 48 -23.51 -96.34 31.09
CA HIS A 48 -23.80 -95.42 29.99
C HIS A 48 -24.76 -94.30 30.44
N ARG A 49 -25.86 -94.65 31.13
CA ARG A 49 -26.80 -93.66 31.68
C ARG A 49 -26.15 -92.72 32.69
N THR A 50 -25.19 -93.18 33.49
CA THR A 50 -24.44 -92.30 34.40
C THR A 50 -23.42 -91.43 33.69
N GLN A 51 -22.73 -91.93 32.65
CA GLN A 51 -21.82 -91.15 31.83
C GLN A 51 -22.57 -90.07 31.03
N GLU A 52 -23.69 -90.41 30.38
CA GLU A 52 -24.61 -89.43 29.78
C GLU A 52 -25.11 -88.41 30.81
N GLY A 53 -25.42 -88.87 32.03
CA GLY A 53 -25.86 -88.01 33.13
C GLY A 53 -24.81 -86.99 33.57
N ALA A 54 -23.52 -87.38 33.56
CA ALA A 54 -22.38 -86.50 33.80
C ALA A 54 -22.18 -85.52 32.64
N LEU A 55 -22.00 -86.01 31.40
CA LEU A 55 -21.81 -85.18 30.21
C LEU A 55 -22.93 -84.14 30.03
N ARG A 56 -24.18 -84.49 30.34
CA ARG A 56 -25.32 -83.55 30.31
C ARG A 56 -25.28 -82.50 31.44
N LYS A 57 -24.64 -82.77 32.59
CA LYS A 57 -24.35 -81.75 33.62
C LYS A 57 -23.22 -80.85 33.17
N ASP A 58 -22.12 -81.42 32.68
CA ASP A 58 -20.90 -80.68 32.33
C ASP A 58 -21.16 -79.74 31.14
N MET A 59 -21.91 -80.21 30.14
CA MET A 59 -22.43 -79.38 29.03
C MET A 59 -23.30 -78.21 29.52
N ARG A 60 -24.04 -78.36 30.63
CA ARG A 60 -24.81 -77.24 31.22
C ARG A 60 -23.92 -76.30 32.00
N ALA A 61 -22.94 -76.79 32.75
CA ALA A 61 -21.98 -75.98 33.49
C ALA A 61 -21.16 -75.11 32.52
N LEU A 62 -20.54 -75.71 31.51
CA LEU A 62 -19.78 -75.00 30.45
C LEU A 62 -20.65 -73.99 29.69
N LYS A 63 -21.95 -74.26 29.51
CA LYS A 63 -22.88 -73.31 28.86
C LYS A 63 -23.23 -72.11 29.77
N VAL A 64 -23.20 -72.27 31.10
CA VAL A 64 -23.33 -71.16 32.05
C VAL A 64 -22.03 -70.36 32.10
N GLU A 65 -20.89 -71.03 32.28
CA GLU A 65 -19.57 -70.39 32.33
C GLU A 65 -19.27 -69.57 31.06
N LEU A 66 -19.56 -70.11 29.87
CA LEU A 66 -19.44 -69.38 28.61
C LEU A 66 -20.30 -68.10 28.59
N LYS A 67 -21.51 -68.13 29.16
CA LYS A 67 -22.40 -66.96 29.22
C LYS A 67 -21.96 -65.93 30.26
N GLU A 68 -21.36 -66.38 31.36
CA GLU A 68 -20.73 -65.49 32.35
C GLU A 68 -19.48 -64.83 31.75
N GLN A 69 -18.63 -65.58 31.05
CA GLN A 69 -17.47 -65.04 30.34
C GLN A 69 -17.89 -64.04 29.25
N GLU A 70 -18.87 -64.37 28.39
CA GLU A 70 -19.45 -63.44 27.42
C GLU A 70 -19.89 -62.11 28.07
N LEU A 71 -20.62 -62.17 29.19
CA LEU A 71 -21.10 -61.00 29.90
C LEU A 71 -19.96 -60.16 30.48
N THR A 72 -18.94 -60.79 31.09
CA THR A 72 -17.76 -60.06 31.58
C THR A 72 -16.98 -59.38 30.45
N ASN A 73 -16.85 -60.04 29.29
CA ASN A 73 -16.20 -59.47 28.11
C ASN A 73 -16.99 -58.27 27.56
N GLU A 74 -18.32 -58.34 27.55
CA GLU A 74 -19.17 -57.21 27.16
C GLU A 74 -18.98 -56.00 28.10
N VAL A 75 -18.89 -56.23 29.42
CA VAL A 75 -18.62 -55.19 30.43
C VAL A 75 -17.23 -54.58 30.24
N VAL A 76 -16.19 -55.39 29.99
CA VAL A 76 -14.84 -54.89 29.69
C VAL A 76 -14.82 -54.03 28.43
N VAL A 77 -15.50 -54.46 27.35
CA VAL A 77 -15.61 -53.67 26.11
C VAL A 77 -16.36 -52.36 26.31
N LYS A 78 -17.44 -52.36 27.12
CA LYS A 78 -18.17 -51.12 27.50
C LYS A 78 -17.25 -50.17 28.27
N ASN A 79 -16.51 -50.65 29.26
CA ASN A 79 -15.60 -49.85 30.07
C ASN A 79 -14.44 -49.25 29.24
N LEU A 80 -13.87 -50.01 28.29
CA LEU A 80 -12.83 -49.51 27.39
C LEU A 80 -13.36 -48.41 26.45
N ARG A 81 -14.57 -48.59 25.89
CA ARG A 81 -15.22 -47.57 25.06
C ARG A 81 -15.53 -46.29 25.83
N LEU A 82 -15.95 -46.42 27.08
CA LEU A 82 -16.22 -45.28 27.97
C LEU A 82 -14.92 -44.50 28.24
N LYS A 83 -13.84 -45.15 28.69
CA LYS A 83 -12.53 -44.50 28.89
C LYS A 83 -12.01 -43.78 27.64
N HIS A 84 -12.10 -44.43 26.48
CA HIS A 84 -11.68 -43.81 25.23
C HIS A 84 -12.52 -42.57 24.87
N THR A 85 -13.81 -42.56 25.22
CA THR A 85 -14.69 -41.41 25.04
C THR A 85 -14.35 -40.27 26.01
N GLU A 86 -13.96 -40.58 27.25
CA GLU A 86 -13.46 -39.61 28.22
C GLU A 86 -12.14 -38.98 27.76
N GLU A 87 -11.19 -39.79 27.27
CA GLU A 87 -9.90 -39.35 26.73
C GLU A 87 -10.07 -38.44 25.49
N ILE A 88 -10.91 -38.83 24.53
CA ILE A 88 -11.27 -37.99 23.38
C ILE A 88 -11.89 -36.66 23.85
N THR A 89 -12.79 -36.70 24.83
CA THR A 89 -13.45 -35.50 25.35
C THR A 89 -12.46 -34.57 26.06
N LYS A 90 -11.53 -35.13 26.84
CA LYS A 90 -10.45 -34.36 27.47
C LYS A 90 -9.55 -33.69 26.43
N MET A 91 -9.06 -34.43 25.43
CA MET A 91 -8.24 -33.87 24.36
C MET A 91 -8.98 -32.76 23.58
N ARG A 92 -10.27 -32.95 23.29
CA ARG A 92 -11.10 -31.90 22.68
C ARG A 92 -11.15 -30.63 23.53
N ASN A 93 -11.42 -30.75 24.82
CA ASN A 93 -11.47 -29.61 25.75
C ASN A 93 -10.10 -28.90 25.84
N ASP A 94 -9.00 -29.65 25.88
CA ASP A 94 -7.64 -29.10 25.92
C ASP A 94 -7.30 -28.33 24.62
N PHE A 95 -7.64 -28.86 23.45
CA PHE A 95 -7.47 -28.15 22.17
C PHE A 95 -8.41 -26.94 22.04
N GLU A 96 -9.68 -27.05 22.45
CA GLU A 96 -10.63 -25.93 22.40
C GLU A 96 -10.16 -24.78 23.30
N LYS A 97 -9.60 -25.10 24.48
CA LYS A 97 -8.96 -24.11 25.35
C LYS A 97 -7.74 -23.46 24.67
N GLN A 98 -6.88 -24.24 24.02
CA GLN A 98 -5.72 -23.69 23.28
C GLN A 98 -6.15 -22.75 22.14
N VAL A 99 -7.18 -23.12 21.37
CA VAL A 99 -7.78 -22.26 20.33
C VAL A 99 -8.30 -20.96 20.94
N ARG A 100 -9.16 -21.02 21.96
CA ARG A 100 -9.69 -19.83 22.65
C ARG A 100 -8.59 -18.95 23.24
N GLU A 101 -7.51 -19.54 23.75
CA GLU A 101 -6.33 -18.80 24.22
C GLU A 101 -5.55 -18.13 23.09
N ILE A 102 -5.43 -18.75 21.92
CA ILE A 102 -4.74 -18.20 20.75
C ILE A 102 -5.56 -17.04 20.16
N GLU A 103 -6.86 -17.24 19.93
CA GLU A 103 -7.81 -16.22 19.48
C GLU A 103 -7.73 -14.98 20.39
N ALA A 104 -7.90 -15.16 21.70
CA ALA A 104 -7.83 -14.06 22.66
C ALA A 104 -6.46 -13.36 22.74
N LYS A 105 -5.36 -14.02 22.34
CA LYS A 105 -4.02 -13.39 22.22
C LYS A 105 -3.92 -12.56 20.93
N TYR A 106 -4.49 -13.00 19.82
CA TYR A 106 -4.47 -12.25 18.56
C TYR A 106 -5.50 -11.11 18.51
N ASP A 107 -6.69 -11.28 19.08
CA ASP A 107 -7.68 -10.20 19.23
C ASP A 107 -7.12 -9.04 20.07
N LYS A 108 -6.43 -9.35 21.18
CA LYS A 108 -5.75 -8.34 22.00
C LYS A 108 -4.68 -7.60 21.20
N LYS A 109 -3.85 -8.29 20.42
CA LYS A 109 -2.85 -7.66 19.53
C LYS A 109 -3.50 -6.77 18.47
N MET A 110 -4.57 -7.25 17.82
CA MET A 110 -5.32 -6.52 16.80
C MET A 110 -5.98 -5.26 17.39
N LYS A 111 -6.52 -5.35 18.61
CA LYS A 111 -7.09 -4.20 19.33
C LYS A 111 -6.01 -3.18 19.70
N MET A 112 -4.92 -3.62 20.35
CA MET A 112 -3.81 -2.74 20.73
C MET A 112 -3.23 -1.98 19.53
N LEU A 113 -3.02 -2.65 18.40
CA LEU A 113 -2.49 -2.02 17.18
C LEU A 113 -3.45 -0.96 16.61
N ARG A 114 -4.78 -1.17 16.69
CA ARG A 114 -5.76 -0.15 16.30
C ARG A 114 -5.73 1.04 17.24
N GLU A 115 -5.69 0.81 18.55
CA GLU A 115 -5.63 1.86 19.57
C GLU A 115 -4.33 2.68 19.46
N GLU A 116 -3.20 2.03 19.16
CA GLU A 116 -1.90 2.68 18.88
C GLU A 116 -1.96 3.56 17.62
N LEU A 117 -2.51 3.06 16.52
CA LEU A 117 -2.64 3.82 15.27
C LEU A 117 -3.66 4.98 15.39
N ASP A 118 -4.76 4.78 16.12
CA ASP A 118 -5.73 5.84 16.43
C ASP A 118 -5.13 6.91 17.35
N LEU A 119 -4.33 6.52 18.34
CA LEU A 119 -3.61 7.46 19.22
C LEU A 119 -2.58 8.25 18.42
N ARG A 120 -1.75 7.57 17.62
CA ARG A 120 -0.75 8.21 16.75
C ARG A 120 -1.39 9.23 15.81
N ARG A 121 -2.48 8.87 15.12
CA ARG A 121 -3.22 9.81 14.25
C ARG A 121 -3.74 11.02 15.03
N LYS A 122 -4.24 10.83 16.25
CA LYS A 122 -4.68 11.95 17.11
C LYS A 122 -3.51 12.87 17.47
N THR A 123 -2.36 12.34 17.86
CA THR A 123 -1.16 13.13 18.17
C THR A 123 -0.67 13.91 16.96
N GLU A 124 -0.52 13.26 15.79
CA GLU A 124 -0.10 13.92 14.55
C GLU A 124 -1.07 15.05 14.12
N ILE A 125 -2.38 14.90 14.40
CA ILE A 125 -3.37 15.98 14.20
C ILE A 125 -3.15 17.13 15.19
N HIS A 126 -3.03 16.86 16.50
CA HIS A 126 -2.83 17.92 17.51
C HIS A 126 -1.55 18.71 17.25
N GLU A 127 -0.44 18.06 16.90
CA GLU A 127 0.81 18.75 16.52
C GLU A 127 0.64 19.66 15.29
N VAL A 128 -0.17 19.26 14.31
CA VAL A 128 -0.48 20.09 13.14
C VAL A 128 -1.36 21.28 13.52
N GLU A 129 -2.31 21.09 14.44
CA GLU A 129 -3.21 22.14 14.93
C GLU A 129 -2.47 23.15 15.81
N GLU A 130 -1.63 22.72 16.75
CA GLU A 130 -0.78 23.62 17.55
C GLU A 130 0.17 24.44 16.69
N ARG A 131 0.79 23.82 15.67
CA ARG A 131 1.67 24.56 14.73
C ARG A 131 0.90 25.58 13.90
N LYS A 132 -0.32 25.27 13.44
CA LYS A 132 -1.20 26.22 12.74
C LYS A 132 -1.66 27.36 13.64
N ASN A 133 -2.12 27.04 14.86
CA ASN A 133 -2.55 28.04 15.84
C ASN A 133 -1.39 28.97 16.22
N SER A 134 -0.17 28.43 16.36
CA SER A 134 1.05 29.24 16.58
C SER A 134 1.34 30.18 15.41
N GLN A 135 1.16 29.73 14.16
CA GLN A 135 1.31 30.58 12.96
C GLN A 135 0.21 31.65 12.87
N ILE A 136 -1.04 31.31 13.21
CA ILE A 136 -2.16 32.26 13.25
C ILE A 136 -1.90 33.34 14.30
N ASN A 137 -1.49 32.96 15.51
CA ASN A 137 -1.19 33.91 16.59
C ASN A 137 -0.02 34.85 16.22
N MET A 138 1.04 34.31 15.60
CA MET A 138 2.16 35.12 15.10
C MET A 138 1.70 36.10 14.00
N LEU A 139 0.86 35.65 13.06
CA LEU A 139 0.32 36.52 12.00
C LEU A 139 -0.59 37.62 12.55
N MET A 140 -1.43 37.30 13.53
CA MET A 140 -2.26 38.27 14.26
C MET A 140 -1.40 39.34 14.94
N GLN A 141 -0.37 38.93 15.69
CA GLN A 141 0.58 39.86 16.32
C GLN A 141 1.27 40.75 15.29
N ARG A 142 1.77 40.18 14.17
CA ARG A 142 2.42 40.95 13.10
C ARG A 142 1.49 41.96 12.43
N HIS A 143 0.20 41.64 12.30
CA HIS A 143 -0.79 42.60 11.81
C HIS A 143 -1.08 43.68 12.85
N GLU A 144 -1.16 43.36 14.14
CA GLU A 144 -1.38 44.36 15.21
C GLU A 144 -0.18 45.31 15.38
N GLU A 145 1.06 44.81 15.26
CA GLU A 145 2.29 45.61 15.12
C GLU A 145 2.17 46.56 13.92
N ALA A 146 1.93 46.04 12.71
CA ALA A 146 1.85 46.86 11.49
C ALA A 146 0.70 47.89 11.51
N PHE A 147 -0.47 47.55 12.08
CA PHE A 147 -1.57 48.51 12.29
C PHE A 147 -1.20 49.61 13.32
N THR A 148 -0.30 49.31 14.25
CA THR A 148 0.19 50.30 15.22
C THR A 148 1.21 51.23 14.57
N ASP A 149 2.14 50.70 13.77
CA ASP A 149 3.08 51.50 12.98
C ASP A 149 2.38 52.45 12.00
N ILE A 150 1.32 51.97 11.31
CA ILE A 150 0.51 52.80 10.41
C ILE A 150 -0.21 53.93 11.17
N LYS A 151 -0.78 53.65 12.36
CA LYS A 151 -1.39 54.71 13.20
C LYS A 151 -0.35 55.74 13.62
N ASN A 152 0.83 55.29 14.06
CA ASN A 152 1.92 56.17 14.49
C ASN A 152 2.39 57.06 13.34
N TYR A 153 2.60 56.51 12.14
CA TYR A 153 2.96 57.28 10.95
C TYR A 153 1.95 58.40 10.61
N TYR A 154 0.64 58.13 10.68
CA TYR A 154 -0.37 59.18 10.47
C TYR A 154 -0.49 60.17 11.65
N ASN A 155 -0.25 59.74 12.88
CA ASN A 155 -0.13 60.63 14.04
C ASN A 155 1.07 61.58 13.89
N ASP A 156 2.23 61.07 13.47
CA ASP A 156 3.43 61.87 13.22
C ASP A 156 3.22 62.87 12.09
N ILE A 157 2.56 62.47 10.98
CA ILE A 157 2.20 63.41 9.90
C ILE A 157 1.24 64.50 10.41
N THR A 158 0.23 64.14 11.20
CA THR A 158 -0.73 65.14 11.72
C THR A 158 -0.10 66.07 12.75
N LEU A 159 0.81 65.59 13.60
CA LEU A 159 1.61 66.42 14.51
C LEU A 159 2.57 67.35 13.75
N ASN A 160 3.29 66.86 12.74
CA ASN A 160 4.17 67.67 11.90
C ASN A 160 3.39 68.74 11.12
N ASN A 161 2.23 68.38 10.56
CA ASN A 161 1.34 69.35 9.90
C ASN A 161 0.80 70.40 10.89
N LEU A 162 0.45 70.01 12.12
CA LEU A 162 0.01 70.94 13.16
C LEU A 162 1.14 71.92 13.55
N ALA A 163 2.37 71.41 13.72
CA ALA A 163 3.54 72.21 14.01
C ALA A 163 3.87 73.21 12.88
N LEU A 164 3.80 72.77 11.62
CA LEU A 164 3.97 73.62 10.43
C LEU A 164 2.88 74.69 10.32
N ILE A 165 1.61 74.33 10.58
CA ILE A 165 0.50 75.30 10.61
C ILE A 165 0.73 76.34 11.70
N ASN A 166 1.27 75.96 12.85
CA ASN A 166 1.53 76.89 13.94
C ASN A 166 2.73 77.81 13.66
N SER A 167 3.83 77.31 13.10
CA SER A 167 4.98 78.15 12.72
C SER A 167 4.66 79.10 11.56
N LEU A 168 3.82 78.67 10.59
CA LEU A 168 3.32 79.57 9.54
C LEU A 168 2.38 80.65 10.10
N LYS A 169 1.54 80.34 11.10
CA LYS A 169 0.73 81.36 11.80
C LYS A 169 1.60 82.36 12.56
N GLU A 170 2.63 81.89 13.26
CA GLU A 170 3.59 82.75 13.97
C GLU A 170 4.33 83.67 13.00
N GLN A 171 4.79 83.16 11.86
CA GLN A 171 5.40 83.96 10.78
C GLN A 171 4.42 84.98 10.18
N MET A 172 3.14 84.62 9.97
CA MET A 172 2.13 85.57 9.50
C MET A 172 1.88 86.69 10.53
N GLU A 173 1.78 86.36 11.82
CA GLU A 173 1.55 87.34 12.88
C GLU A 173 2.76 88.28 13.06
N ASP A 174 3.99 87.78 12.89
CA ASP A 174 5.21 88.59 12.88
C ASP A 174 5.39 89.43 11.60
N MET A 175 4.95 88.93 10.44
CA MET A 175 4.89 89.73 9.21
C MET A 175 3.86 90.85 9.35
N ARG A 176 2.70 90.57 9.94
CA ARG A 176 1.66 91.56 10.23
C ARG A 176 2.15 92.65 11.19
N LYS A 177 2.86 92.30 12.26
CA LYS A 177 3.51 93.30 13.17
C LYS A 177 4.51 94.20 12.42
N LYS A 178 5.21 93.67 11.42
CA LYS A 178 6.13 94.44 10.56
C LYS A 178 5.37 95.32 9.58
N GLU A 179 4.27 94.84 9.01
CA GLU A 179 3.37 95.62 8.16
C GLU A 179 2.74 96.78 8.95
N ASP A 180 2.17 96.51 10.12
CA ASP A 180 1.66 97.51 11.08
C ASP A 180 2.74 98.53 11.52
N HIS A 181 4.03 98.19 11.45
CA HIS A 181 5.14 99.08 11.80
C HIS A 181 5.58 99.92 10.59
N LEU A 182 5.75 99.30 9.42
CA LEU A 182 6.07 99.96 8.17
C LEU A 182 4.95 100.89 7.71
N GLU A 183 3.68 100.57 7.99
CA GLU A 183 2.57 101.48 7.71
C GLU A 183 2.65 102.73 8.59
N LYS A 184 3.00 102.60 9.88
CA LYS A 184 3.22 103.75 10.78
C LYS A 184 4.39 104.60 10.31
N GLU A 185 5.53 104.00 9.97
CA GLU A 185 6.67 104.73 9.39
C GLU A 185 6.30 105.41 8.06
N MET A 186 5.53 104.74 7.20
CA MET A 186 5.03 105.33 5.95
C MET A 186 4.04 106.48 6.20
N MET A 187 3.19 106.39 7.22
CA MET A 187 2.34 107.51 7.65
C MET A 187 3.17 108.69 8.16
N GLU A 188 4.17 108.45 9.01
CA GLU A 188 5.09 109.48 9.51
C GLU A 188 5.87 110.14 8.37
N VAL A 189 6.46 109.36 7.47
CA VAL A 189 7.15 109.86 6.27
C VAL A 189 6.19 110.60 5.35
N SER A 190 4.94 110.14 5.17
CA SER A 190 3.92 110.86 4.40
C SER A 190 3.58 112.22 5.02
N VAL A 191 3.45 112.29 6.35
CA VAL A 191 3.22 113.55 7.09
C VAL A 191 4.42 114.48 7.01
N GLN A 192 5.65 113.96 7.16
CA GLN A 192 6.88 114.75 7.00
C GLN A 192 7.02 115.28 5.57
N ASN A 193 6.77 114.45 4.55
CA ASN A 193 6.89 114.83 3.15
C ASN A 193 5.83 115.89 2.77
N LYS A 194 4.58 115.78 3.26
CA LYS A 194 3.56 116.84 3.16
C LYS A 194 4.03 118.14 3.83
N ARG A 195 4.59 118.06 5.05
CA ARG A 195 5.11 119.22 5.79
C ARG A 195 6.31 119.89 5.11
N LEU A 196 7.08 119.15 4.31
CA LEU A 196 8.21 119.66 3.52
C LEU A 196 7.81 120.13 2.12
N ALA A 197 6.67 119.69 1.59
CA ALA A 197 6.16 120.10 0.30
C ALA A 197 5.86 121.61 0.22
N ASP A 198 5.17 122.18 1.21
CA ASP A 198 4.82 123.61 1.18
C ASP A 198 6.06 124.54 1.22
N PRO A 199 7.07 124.32 2.10
CA PRO A 199 8.34 125.05 2.03
C PRO A 199 9.08 124.87 0.70
N LEU A 200 9.12 123.65 0.14
CA LEU A 200 9.83 123.37 -1.11
C LEU A 200 9.14 124.03 -2.31
N GLN A 201 7.82 123.98 -2.37
CA GLN A 201 7.01 124.64 -3.39
C GLN A 201 7.20 126.16 -3.31
N LYS A 202 7.12 126.74 -2.10
CA LYS A 202 7.36 128.17 -1.90
C LYS A 202 8.76 128.60 -2.37
N ALA A 203 9.81 127.88 -1.97
CA ALA A 203 11.17 128.18 -2.42
C ALA A 203 11.34 128.05 -3.95
N ARG A 204 10.58 127.15 -4.59
CA ARG A 204 10.56 127.00 -6.05
C ARG A 204 9.80 128.13 -6.75
N ASP A 205 8.74 128.64 -6.15
CA ASP A 205 8.00 129.81 -6.66
C ASP A 205 8.78 131.11 -6.46
N ASP A 206 9.45 131.29 -5.31
CA ASP A 206 10.41 132.36 -5.06
C ASP A 206 11.55 132.34 -6.10
N MET A 207 12.10 131.15 -6.42
CA MET A 207 13.11 130.96 -7.47
C MET A 207 12.56 131.31 -8.87
N ASN A 208 11.33 130.86 -9.19
CA ASN A 208 10.66 131.21 -10.45
C ASN A 208 10.42 132.71 -10.57
N GLU A 209 10.09 133.41 -9.48
CA GLU A 209 9.92 134.85 -9.45
C GLU A 209 11.25 135.59 -9.64
N MET A 210 12.32 135.14 -8.98
CA MET A 210 13.67 135.66 -9.19
C MET A 210 14.15 135.45 -10.64
N GLN A 211 13.84 134.31 -11.26
CA GLN A 211 14.19 134.06 -12.66
C GLN A 211 13.36 134.89 -13.64
N LYS A 212 12.08 135.17 -13.34
CA LYS A 212 11.27 136.18 -14.06
C LYS A 212 11.85 137.58 -13.93
N LYS A 213 12.31 137.96 -12.72
CA LYS A 213 12.99 139.25 -12.47
C LYS A 213 14.28 139.37 -13.27
N LEU A 214 15.12 138.34 -13.28
CA LEU A 214 16.33 138.28 -14.13
C LEU A 214 15.98 138.41 -15.62
N SER A 215 14.97 137.68 -16.10
CA SER A 215 14.49 137.79 -17.48
C SER A 215 13.97 139.20 -17.84
N ASN A 216 13.35 139.91 -16.89
CA ASN A 216 12.99 141.32 -17.07
C ASN A 216 14.25 142.18 -17.18
N TYR A 217 15.18 142.09 -16.23
CA TYR A 217 16.44 142.85 -16.28
C TYR A 217 17.28 142.57 -17.54
N GLU A 218 17.29 141.35 -18.08
CA GLU A 218 17.95 141.04 -19.34
C GLU A 218 17.25 141.69 -20.54
N ARG A 219 15.91 141.68 -20.59
CA ARG A 219 15.15 142.41 -21.63
C ARG A 219 15.34 143.92 -21.51
N ASP A 220 15.27 144.48 -20.31
CA ASP A 220 15.46 145.91 -20.06
C ASP A 220 16.88 146.36 -20.44
N LYS A 221 17.89 145.53 -20.15
CA LYS A 221 19.29 145.73 -20.59
C LYS A 221 19.45 145.65 -22.10
N GLN A 222 18.75 144.73 -22.78
CA GLN A 222 18.73 144.66 -24.24
C GLN A 222 18.04 145.88 -24.87
N ILE A 223 16.92 146.34 -24.30
CA ILE A 223 16.19 147.54 -24.74
C ILE A 223 17.08 148.80 -24.59
N LEU A 224 17.80 148.93 -23.48
CA LEU A 224 18.79 150.00 -23.25
C LEU A 224 19.94 149.97 -24.27
N LEU A 225 20.43 148.78 -24.63
CA LEU A 225 21.49 148.63 -25.64
C LEU A 225 21.02 148.97 -27.06
N VAL A 226 19.80 148.57 -27.43
CA VAL A 226 19.21 148.86 -28.75
C VAL A 226 18.94 150.37 -28.94
N SER A 227 18.81 151.13 -27.86
CA SER A 227 18.57 152.58 -27.92
C SER A 227 19.80 153.44 -28.29
N PHE A 228 21.02 152.88 -28.39
CA PHE A 228 22.25 153.71 -28.44
C PHE A 228 23.06 153.69 -29.75
N LEU A 229 23.05 152.62 -30.56
CA LEU A 229 23.93 152.53 -31.75
C LEU A 229 23.30 151.91 -33.00
N LEU A 230 23.39 152.68 -34.10
CA LEU A 230 23.21 152.22 -35.48
C LEU A 230 24.59 152.14 -36.17
N SER A 231 25.15 150.93 -36.38
CA SER A 231 26.03 150.63 -37.54
C SER A 231 26.63 149.20 -37.55
N SER A 232 26.33 148.46 -38.62
CA SER A 232 27.14 147.43 -39.30
C SER A 232 27.47 146.05 -38.65
N PRO A 233 27.83 145.02 -39.45
CA PRO A 233 27.96 143.59 -39.05
C PRO A 233 29.34 142.97 -39.46
N PRO A 234 29.55 141.63 -39.63
CA PRO A 234 29.05 140.40 -38.95
C PRO A 234 30.19 139.41 -38.49
N SER A 235 29.81 138.23 -37.96
CA SER A 235 30.44 136.89 -38.21
C SER A 235 31.28 136.14 -37.15
N HIS A 236 31.12 134.80 -37.18
CA HIS A 236 32.09 133.70 -36.94
C HIS A 236 32.51 133.18 -35.52
N PHE A 237 31.97 131.98 -35.18
CA PHE A 237 32.67 130.68 -34.99
C PHE A 237 33.25 130.18 -33.63
N LEU A 238 33.03 128.85 -33.42
CA LEU A 238 33.73 127.85 -32.58
C LEU A 238 33.65 127.89 -31.03
N LEU A 239 34.04 126.84 -30.28
CA LEU A 239 33.77 125.37 -30.35
C LEU A 239 34.41 124.65 -29.14
N GLY A 240 33.70 123.69 -28.52
CA GLY A 240 34.28 122.69 -27.60
C GLY A 240 34.63 123.19 -26.17
N SER A 241 35.06 122.32 -25.24
CA SER A 241 35.06 120.84 -25.24
C SER A 241 35.45 120.23 -23.88
N GLY A 242 34.82 119.10 -23.52
CA GLY A 242 35.43 118.05 -22.67
C GLY A 242 35.24 118.14 -21.14
N GLN A 243 35.53 117.07 -20.38
CA GLN A 243 35.89 115.70 -20.82
C GLN A 243 35.80 114.64 -19.68
N GLU A 244 35.38 113.40 -20.03
CA GLU A 244 35.91 112.10 -19.55
C GLU A 244 35.70 111.60 -18.08
N ASN A 245 35.87 110.29 -17.72
CA ASN A 245 36.27 109.01 -18.39
C ASN A 245 35.39 107.83 -17.84
N ILE A 246 34.93 106.77 -18.55
CA ILE A 246 35.58 105.54 -19.09
C ILE A 246 36.20 104.61 -18.01
N SER A 247 35.73 103.37 -17.75
CA SER A 247 36.02 102.05 -18.42
C SER A 247 35.34 100.87 -17.64
N ARG A 248 35.21 99.56 -18.03
CA ARG A 248 35.30 98.76 -19.29
C ARG A 248 34.87 97.26 -19.07
N MET A 249 34.31 96.62 -20.11
CA MET A 249 34.42 95.17 -20.52
C MET A 249 33.73 93.96 -19.81
N SER A 250 33.70 92.85 -20.58
CA SER A 250 33.02 91.52 -20.48
C SER A 250 33.95 90.43 -19.84
N PRO A 251 33.68 89.08 -19.74
CA PRO A 251 32.89 88.23 -20.68
C PRO A 251 32.15 86.95 -20.16
N GLU A 252 31.59 86.19 -21.13
CA GLU A 252 31.38 84.71 -21.22
C GLU A 252 30.19 83.90 -20.62
N THR A 253 29.47 83.25 -21.56
CA THR A 253 29.05 81.81 -21.65
C THR A 253 28.23 81.09 -20.56
N GLN A 254 26.97 80.69 -20.85
CA GLN A 254 26.55 79.26 -21.05
C GLN A 254 25.02 79.01 -21.20
N SER A 255 24.71 77.87 -21.86
CA SER A 255 23.49 77.03 -21.80
C SER A 255 22.14 77.52 -22.35
N ARG A 256 21.54 76.66 -23.19
CA ARG A 256 20.20 76.80 -23.79
C ARG A 256 19.16 75.91 -23.10
N VAL A 257 17.91 76.34 -23.23
CA VAL A 257 16.67 75.56 -23.15
C VAL A 257 16.78 74.15 -23.76
N TRP A 258 16.18 73.17 -23.09
CA TRP A 258 15.80 71.86 -23.64
C TRP A 258 14.27 71.77 -23.76
N PRO A 259 13.75 71.15 -24.83
CA PRO A 259 12.43 70.53 -24.80
C PRO A 259 12.38 69.09 -25.36
N SER A 260 11.51 68.28 -24.77
CA SER A 260 10.74 67.17 -25.37
C SER A 260 11.40 66.16 -26.35
N GLY A 261 11.61 64.94 -25.84
CA GLY A 261 10.93 63.74 -26.38
C GLY A 261 11.50 63.03 -27.62
N GLN A 262 11.55 61.69 -27.56
CA GLN A 262 11.61 60.82 -28.75
C GLN A 262 10.97 59.47 -28.47
N GLU A 263 10.40 58.84 -29.51
CA GLU A 263 9.67 57.57 -29.43
C GLU A 263 10.16 56.55 -30.49
N ARG A 264 10.03 55.26 -30.17
CA ARG A 264 9.99 54.06 -31.04
C ARG A 264 10.95 53.92 -32.24
N ALA A 265 11.89 52.97 -32.08
CA ALA A 265 11.99 51.68 -32.80
C ALA A 265 12.06 51.60 -34.35
N HIS A 266 12.95 50.74 -34.85
CA HIS A 266 12.75 49.97 -36.09
C HIS A 266 13.49 48.60 -36.07
N ARG A 267 13.09 47.71 -36.99
CA ARG A 267 13.58 46.33 -37.32
C ARG A 267 14.00 46.34 -38.82
N PRO A 268 14.35 45.20 -39.50
CA PRO A 268 15.02 43.94 -39.12
C PRO A 268 16.13 43.51 -40.14
N THR A 269 16.72 42.31 -40.00
CA THR A 269 17.34 41.57 -41.15
C THR A 269 17.33 40.03 -40.97
N HIS A 270 17.27 39.31 -42.11
CA HIS A 270 17.55 37.88 -42.35
C HIS A 270 18.77 37.81 -43.34
N PRO A 271 19.20 36.70 -44.02
CA PRO A 271 18.72 35.29 -44.07
C PRO A 271 19.78 34.13 -44.06
N TRP A 272 19.26 32.90 -43.91
CA TRP A 272 19.66 31.55 -44.44
C TRP A 272 21.10 31.18 -44.87
N GLY A 273 21.52 29.94 -44.49
CA GLY A 273 22.65 29.19 -45.07
C GLY A 273 22.80 27.76 -44.48
N ASP A 274 23.12 26.76 -45.31
CA ASP A 274 23.15 25.29 -45.04
C ASP A 274 24.29 24.65 -45.90
N PRO A 275 24.66 23.35 -45.90
CA PRO A 275 24.73 22.29 -44.86
C PRO A 275 26.16 21.69 -44.71
N GLY A 276 26.41 20.72 -43.80
CA GLY A 276 27.65 19.91 -43.84
C GLY A 276 27.91 18.90 -42.70
N ALA A 277 28.09 17.61 -43.03
CA ALA A 277 28.22 16.50 -42.07
C ALA A 277 29.67 16.06 -41.75
N ARG A 278 29.88 15.41 -40.58
CA ARG A 278 30.66 14.14 -40.42
C ARG A 278 30.75 13.60 -38.97
N GLY A 279 30.67 12.25 -38.88
CA GLY A 279 31.17 11.40 -37.79
C GLY A 279 30.36 11.35 -36.47
N SER A 280 30.45 10.32 -35.62
CA SER A 280 30.80 8.88 -35.78
C SER A 280 30.94 8.27 -34.37
N LEU A 281 30.30 7.11 -34.09
CA LEU A 281 30.60 6.07 -33.06
C LEU A 281 29.30 5.35 -32.62
N CYS A 282 29.29 4.19 -31.96
CA CYS A 282 29.76 2.86 -32.38
C CYS A 282 29.19 1.78 -31.41
N ARG A 283 28.85 0.58 -31.90
CA ARG A 283 28.45 -0.63 -31.13
C ARG A 283 27.07 -0.52 -30.41
N ARG A 284 26.36 -1.60 -30.08
CA ARG A 284 26.64 -3.05 -30.29
C ARG A 284 25.33 -3.82 -30.53
N GLY A 285 25.24 -4.59 -31.61
CA GLY A 285 24.21 -5.62 -31.78
C GLY A 285 24.76 -7.01 -31.41
N MET A 286 23.90 -7.93 -30.97
CA MET A 286 24.25 -9.35 -30.80
C MET A 286 23.73 -10.18 -31.98
N PHE A 287 24.48 -11.22 -32.33
CA PHE A 287 24.28 -12.03 -33.53
C PHE A 287 24.06 -13.49 -33.11
N TRP A 288 23.06 -14.16 -33.68
CA TRP A 288 22.92 -15.62 -33.62
C TRP A 288 22.64 -16.14 -35.03
N SER A 289 23.25 -17.28 -35.39
CA SER A 289 23.14 -17.83 -36.75
C SER A 289 23.28 -19.35 -36.82
N ARG A 290 22.58 -19.90 -37.81
CA ARG A 290 22.33 -21.32 -38.13
C ARG A 290 23.56 -22.27 -38.14
N GLY A 291 23.34 -23.48 -37.63
CA GLY A 291 23.59 -24.75 -38.35
C GLY A 291 22.23 -25.44 -38.59
N ARG A 292 21.93 -26.24 -39.63
CA ARG A 292 22.71 -27.25 -40.40
C ARG A 292 23.38 -28.27 -39.47
N GLY A 293 23.17 -29.59 -39.57
CA GLY A 293 22.37 -30.39 -40.51
C GLY A 293 23.27 -31.32 -41.34
N GLY A 294 23.18 -32.63 -41.11
CA GLY A 294 24.02 -33.63 -41.78
C GLY A 294 23.45 -35.05 -41.69
N ARG A 295 23.71 -35.88 -42.73
CA ARG A 295 23.27 -37.28 -42.85
C ARG A 295 24.43 -38.24 -42.63
N ARG A 296 24.14 -39.46 -42.20
CA ARG A 296 25.01 -40.67 -42.30
C ARG A 296 24.06 -41.88 -42.28
N LEU A 297 23.72 -42.48 -43.42
CA LEU A 297 24.48 -43.47 -44.21
C LEU A 297 24.66 -44.82 -43.50
N LEU A 298 23.77 -45.77 -43.82
CA LEU A 298 24.04 -47.21 -43.90
C LEU A 298 24.70 -47.52 -45.26
N PRO A 299 25.52 -48.58 -45.39
CA PRO A 299 25.06 -49.75 -46.17
C PRO A 299 25.70 -51.13 -45.81
N SER A 300 25.07 -52.22 -46.28
CA SER A 300 25.70 -53.48 -46.79
C SER A 300 26.49 -54.41 -45.85
N GLU A 301 26.54 -55.75 -45.98
CA GLU A 301 25.61 -56.83 -46.46
C GLU A 301 26.22 -58.22 -46.09
N MET A 302 25.39 -59.27 -45.94
CA MET A 302 25.70 -60.71 -46.17
C MET A 302 26.76 -61.44 -45.28
N PRO A 303 26.83 -62.79 -45.25
CA PRO A 303 25.78 -63.84 -45.24
C PRO A 303 25.96 -64.81 -44.00
N PRO A 304 25.39 -66.04 -43.90
CA PRO A 304 25.10 -66.66 -42.59
C PRO A 304 26.18 -67.60 -42.04
N GLY A 305 26.34 -67.57 -40.70
CA GLY A 305 27.15 -68.51 -39.92
C GLY A 305 26.42 -69.01 -38.66
N GLN A 306 26.48 -70.32 -38.44
CA GLN A 306 25.84 -71.11 -37.38
C GLN A 306 25.75 -70.42 -35.99
N VAL A 307 24.53 -70.34 -35.43
CA VAL A 307 24.30 -70.22 -33.98
C VAL A 307 23.24 -71.24 -33.58
N ALA A 308 23.47 -71.96 -32.48
CA ALA A 308 22.67 -73.11 -32.09
C ALA A 308 21.24 -72.74 -31.63
N SER A 309 20.30 -73.67 -31.85
CA SER A 309 18.91 -73.56 -31.43
C SER A 309 18.75 -73.68 -29.91
N LEU A 310 18.84 -72.55 -29.21
CA LEU A 310 18.36 -72.39 -27.83
C LEU A 310 17.17 -71.43 -27.84
N SER A 311 16.03 -71.89 -27.35
CA SER A 311 14.71 -71.29 -27.57
C SER A 311 14.56 -69.89 -26.95
N PRO A 312 14.45 -68.82 -27.76
CA PRO A 312 14.31 -67.46 -27.26
C PRO A 312 12.85 -66.99 -27.26
N THR A 313 11.88 -67.91 -27.24
CA THR A 313 10.46 -67.62 -27.53
C THR A 313 9.60 -67.24 -26.32
N ALA A 314 10.07 -67.49 -25.09
CA ALA A 314 9.33 -67.12 -23.87
C ALA A 314 9.45 -65.62 -23.53
N CYS A 315 10.68 -65.13 -23.38
CA CYS A 315 10.95 -63.74 -22.94
C CYS A 315 10.34 -62.65 -23.84
N PRO A 316 10.37 -62.75 -25.19
CA PRO A 316 9.76 -61.73 -26.04
C PRO A 316 8.26 -61.59 -25.85
N LEU A 317 7.56 -62.69 -25.52
CA LEU A 317 6.11 -62.65 -25.33
C LEU A 317 5.75 -61.94 -24.02
N GLN A 318 6.49 -62.19 -22.94
CA GLN A 318 6.32 -61.47 -21.67
C GLN A 318 6.67 -59.98 -21.83
N VAL A 319 7.81 -59.64 -22.43
CA VAL A 319 8.21 -58.25 -22.67
C VAL A 319 7.23 -57.51 -23.59
N GLN A 320 6.64 -58.19 -24.58
CA GLN A 320 5.58 -57.61 -25.42
C GLN A 320 4.28 -57.39 -24.63
N GLN A 321 3.90 -58.32 -23.75
CA GLN A 321 2.73 -58.17 -22.88
C GLN A 321 2.90 -57.03 -21.88
N GLU A 322 4.06 -56.94 -21.22
CA GLU A 322 4.43 -55.83 -20.32
C GLU A 322 4.41 -54.49 -21.06
N ARG A 323 4.99 -54.43 -22.27
CA ARG A 323 4.96 -53.24 -23.14
C ARG A 323 3.52 -52.83 -23.49
N ASP A 324 2.70 -53.77 -23.92
CA ASP A 324 1.32 -53.49 -24.36
C ASP A 324 0.42 -53.11 -23.17
N GLU A 325 0.68 -53.67 -21.99
CA GLU A 325 0.05 -53.24 -20.74
C GLU A 325 0.52 -51.83 -20.33
N LEU A 326 1.81 -51.50 -20.51
CA LEU A 326 2.34 -50.15 -20.27
C LEU A 326 1.71 -49.13 -21.22
N TYR A 327 1.56 -49.45 -22.51
CA TYR A 327 0.88 -48.61 -23.49
C TYR A 327 -0.61 -48.42 -23.15
N ARG A 328 -1.31 -49.47 -22.70
CA ARG A 328 -2.70 -49.36 -22.21
C ARG A 328 -2.80 -48.46 -20.99
N LYS A 329 -1.93 -48.65 -19.98
CA LYS A 329 -1.86 -47.82 -18.76
C LYS A 329 -1.54 -46.37 -19.08
N PHE A 330 -0.59 -46.10 -19.97
CA PHE A 330 -0.23 -44.76 -20.45
C PHE A 330 -1.38 -44.07 -21.18
N THR A 331 -2.07 -44.80 -22.07
CA THR A 331 -3.24 -44.29 -22.81
C THR A 331 -4.40 -43.97 -21.88
N ALA A 332 -4.69 -44.86 -20.92
CA ALA A 332 -5.71 -44.63 -19.90
C ALA A 332 -5.39 -43.41 -19.02
N ALA A 333 -4.14 -43.27 -18.56
CA ALA A 333 -3.69 -42.12 -17.77
C ALA A 333 -3.79 -40.80 -18.54
N ILE A 334 -3.47 -40.78 -19.84
CA ILE A 334 -3.68 -39.60 -20.70
C ILE A 334 -5.16 -39.23 -20.77
N LEU A 335 -6.04 -40.20 -21.04
CA LEU A 335 -7.49 -39.95 -21.13
C LEU A 335 -8.07 -39.48 -19.78
N GLU A 336 -7.60 -40.03 -18.67
CA GLU A 336 -8.01 -39.60 -17.33
C GLU A 336 -7.55 -38.16 -17.01
N VAL A 337 -6.31 -37.81 -17.36
CA VAL A 337 -5.79 -36.43 -17.22
C VAL A 337 -6.55 -35.47 -18.14
N GLN A 338 -6.80 -35.84 -19.39
CA GLN A 338 -7.58 -35.04 -20.34
C GLN A 338 -9.01 -34.83 -19.84
N GLN A 339 -9.67 -35.86 -19.32
CA GLN A 339 -11.01 -35.74 -18.72
C GLN A 339 -11.02 -34.83 -17.48
N LYS A 340 -10.03 -34.99 -16.58
CA LYS A 340 -9.88 -34.16 -15.37
C LYS A 340 -9.58 -32.69 -15.70
N VAL A 341 -8.80 -32.42 -16.74
CA VAL A 341 -8.53 -31.04 -17.22
C VAL A 341 -9.77 -30.48 -17.94
N GLY A 342 -10.41 -31.24 -18.83
CA GLY A 342 -11.63 -30.83 -19.54
C GLY A 342 -12.77 -30.46 -18.58
N PHE A 343 -12.99 -31.26 -17.53
CA PHE A 343 -13.98 -30.93 -16.50
C PHE A 343 -13.62 -29.66 -15.71
N LYS A 344 -12.34 -29.47 -15.36
CA LYS A 344 -11.88 -28.22 -14.71
C LYS A 344 -12.10 -27.00 -15.62
N ASN A 345 -11.79 -27.12 -16.91
CA ASN A 345 -11.99 -26.04 -17.89
C ASN A 345 -13.47 -25.70 -18.03
N LEU A 346 -14.36 -26.69 -18.20
CA LEU A 346 -15.81 -26.48 -18.27
C LEU A 346 -16.39 -25.81 -17.01
N VAL A 347 -15.85 -26.12 -15.82
CA VAL A 347 -16.22 -25.45 -14.56
C VAL A 347 -15.70 -24.02 -14.50
N LEU A 348 -14.50 -23.73 -15.05
CA LEU A 348 -13.95 -22.37 -15.13
C LEU A 348 -14.72 -21.53 -16.17
N GLU A 349 -15.03 -22.07 -17.34
CA GLU A 349 -15.86 -21.44 -18.38
C GLU A 349 -17.23 -21.05 -17.85
N ARG A 350 -17.94 -21.96 -17.16
CA ARG A 350 -19.23 -21.65 -16.52
C ARG A 350 -19.09 -20.58 -15.43
N LYS A 351 -18.01 -20.57 -14.65
CA LYS A 351 -17.75 -19.50 -13.67
C LYS A 351 -17.51 -18.16 -14.35
N LEU A 352 -16.75 -18.12 -15.44
CA LEU A 352 -16.51 -16.91 -16.23
C LEU A 352 -17.81 -16.37 -16.84
N GLN A 353 -18.66 -17.23 -17.40
CA GLN A 353 -19.99 -16.85 -17.91
C GLN A 353 -20.88 -16.23 -16.83
N VAL A 354 -20.96 -16.85 -15.65
CA VAL A 354 -21.74 -16.33 -14.50
C VAL A 354 -21.18 -14.99 -13.99
N LEU A 355 -19.85 -14.81 -13.98
CA LEU A 355 -19.23 -13.56 -13.59
C LEU A 355 -19.44 -12.46 -14.64
N SER A 356 -19.33 -12.77 -15.93
CA SER A 356 -19.59 -11.82 -17.04
C SER A 356 -21.01 -11.26 -16.96
N ALA A 357 -22.02 -12.14 -16.89
CA ALA A 357 -23.42 -11.75 -16.76
C ALA A 357 -23.70 -10.94 -15.47
N SER A 358 -22.91 -11.15 -14.41
CA SER A 358 -22.98 -10.33 -13.19
C SER A 358 -22.36 -8.94 -13.35
N VAL A 359 -21.29 -8.81 -14.14
CA VAL A 359 -20.66 -7.52 -14.48
C VAL A 359 -21.56 -6.72 -15.43
N GLU A 360 -22.02 -7.34 -16.52
CA GLU A 360 -22.95 -6.74 -17.49
C GLU A 360 -24.21 -6.19 -16.79
N LYS A 361 -24.82 -6.99 -15.89
CA LYS A 361 -25.96 -6.54 -15.09
C LYS A 361 -25.63 -5.37 -14.16
N LYS A 362 -24.41 -5.30 -13.64
CA LYS A 362 -23.97 -4.19 -12.77
C LYS A 362 -23.68 -2.92 -13.56
N GLU A 363 -23.12 -3.04 -14.75
CA GLU A 363 -22.86 -1.93 -15.68
C GLU A 363 -24.16 -1.29 -16.18
N VAL A 364 -25.17 -2.10 -16.51
CA VAL A 364 -26.52 -1.62 -16.84
C VAL A 364 -27.18 -0.91 -15.64
N GLN A 365 -27.15 -1.53 -14.45
CA GLN A 365 -27.70 -0.91 -13.22
C GLN A 365 -27.01 0.42 -12.87
N PHE A 366 -25.70 0.53 -13.09
CA PHE A 366 -24.94 1.75 -12.86
C PHE A 366 -25.32 2.83 -13.89
N SER A 367 -25.38 2.47 -15.17
CA SER A 367 -25.74 3.38 -16.27
C SER A 367 -27.14 3.97 -16.10
N GLU A 368 -28.12 3.17 -15.66
CA GLU A 368 -29.49 3.61 -15.35
C GLU A 368 -29.51 4.64 -14.22
N VAL A 369 -28.80 4.37 -13.11
CA VAL A 369 -28.70 5.29 -11.97
C VAL A 369 -28.02 6.60 -12.37
N LEU A 370 -26.96 6.55 -13.18
CA LEU A 370 -26.28 7.76 -13.67
C LEU A 370 -27.20 8.63 -14.54
N ALA A 371 -27.93 8.01 -15.48
CA ALA A 371 -28.87 8.70 -16.35
C ALA A 371 -30.02 9.36 -15.56
N ALA A 372 -30.54 8.67 -14.53
CA ALA A 372 -31.61 9.21 -13.68
C ALA A 372 -31.14 10.36 -12.76
N SER A 373 -29.86 10.40 -12.39
CA SER A 373 -29.35 11.31 -11.35
C SER A 373 -28.98 12.71 -11.85
N ASN A 374 -28.91 12.95 -13.16
CA ASN A 374 -28.56 14.26 -13.78
C ASN A 374 -27.28 14.91 -13.20
N LEU A 375 -26.29 14.11 -12.83
CA LEU A 375 -25.03 14.57 -12.25
C LEU A 375 -24.10 15.16 -13.32
N ASP A 376 -23.28 16.13 -12.93
CA ASP A 376 -22.19 16.64 -13.79
C ASP A 376 -21.22 15.50 -14.19
N PRO A 377 -21.07 15.20 -15.49
CA PRO A 377 -20.15 14.17 -15.96
C PRO A 377 -18.68 14.42 -15.58
N ALA A 378 -18.25 15.69 -15.43
CA ALA A 378 -16.88 16.02 -15.07
C ALA A 378 -16.59 15.68 -13.59
N ALA A 379 -17.46 16.12 -12.67
CA ALA A 379 -17.40 15.75 -11.25
C ALA A 379 -17.50 14.22 -11.05
N LEU A 380 -18.39 13.55 -11.77
CA LEU A 380 -18.51 12.09 -11.73
C LEU A 380 -17.21 11.39 -12.17
N THR A 381 -16.65 11.80 -13.32
CA THR A 381 -15.39 11.23 -13.85
C THR A 381 -14.23 11.41 -12.85
N LEU A 382 -14.16 12.56 -12.19
CA LEU A 382 -13.16 12.83 -11.14
C LEU A 382 -13.33 11.93 -9.91
N VAL A 383 -14.57 11.64 -9.49
CA VAL A 383 -14.87 10.74 -8.36
C VAL A 383 -14.56 9.29 -8.72
N SER A 384 -14.99 8.81 -9.89
CA SER A 384 -14.69 7.46 -10.37
C SER A 384 -13.18 7.21 -10.44
N ARG A 385 -12.42 8.14 -11.04
CA ARG A 385 -10.96 8.02 -11.12
C ARG A 385 -10.30 7.98 -9.75
N LYS A 386 -10.70 8.83 -8.79
CA LYS A 386 -10.18 8.81 -7.42
C LYS A 386 -10.50 7.49 -6.69
N LEU A 387 -11.66 6.88 -6.96
CA LEU A 387 -11.99 5.57 -6.43
C LEU A 387 -11.10 4.48 -7.05
N GLU A 388 -10.83 4.58 -8.34
CA GLU A 388 -9.95 3.67 -9.09
C GLU A 388 -8.50 3.75 -8.61
N ASP A 389 -7.94 4.95 -8.44
CA ASP A 389 -6.62 5.20 -7.84
C ASP A 389 -6.51 4.54 -6.43
N VAL A 390 -7.57 4.64 -5.62
CA VAL A 390 -7.63 4.05 -4.26
C VAL A 390 -7.78 2.52 -4.31
N LEU A 391 -8.52 1.97 -5.28
CA LEU A 391 -8.64 0.53 -5.48
C LEU A 391 -7.33 -0.07 -5.98
N GLU A 392 -6.62 0.57 -6.91
CA GLU A 392 -5.30 0.13 -7.35
C GLU A 392 -4.28 0.16 -6.21
N SER A 393 -4.22 1.26 -5.45
CA SER A 393 -3.37 1.39 -4.26
C SER A 393 -3.60 0.25 -3.25
N LYS A 394 -4.86 -0.08 -2.97
CA LYS A 394 -5.23 -1.21 -2.09
C LYS A 394 -4.88 -2.56 -2.70
N ASN A 395 -5.13 -2.77 -3.99
CA ASN A 395 -4.82 -4.02 -4.69
C ASN A 395 -3.31 -4.29 -4.73
N ASN A 396 -2.49 -3.25 -4.90
CA ASN A 396 -1.03 -3.37 -4.84
C ASN A 396 -0.57 -3.67 -3.40
N THR A 397 -1.12 -2.98 -2.38
CA THR A 397 -0.87 -3.31 -0.97
C THR A 397 -1.23 -4.77 -0.63
N ILE A 398 -2.30 -5.32 -1.21
CA ILE A 398 -2.68 -6.73 -1.06
C ILE A 398 -1.63 -7.67 -1.68
N LYS A 399 -1.11 -7.37 -2.88
CA LYS A 399 -0.02 -8.15 -3.51
C LYS A 399 1.24 -8.13 -2.65
N ASP A 400 1.63 -6.96 -2.15
CA ASP A 400 2.82 -6.77 -1.33
C ASP A 400 2.72 -7.56 -0.02
N LEU A 401 1.58 -7.47 0.68
CA LEU A 401 1.33 -8.24 1.91
C LEU A 401 1.25 -9.76 1.66
N GLN A 402 0.73 -10.20 0.51
CA GLN A 402 0.75 -11.62 0.12
C GLN A 402 2.19 -12.10 -0.13
N TYR A 403 3.00 -11.32 -0.85
CA TYR A 403 4.41 -11.62 -1.09
C TYR A 403 5.22 -11.65 0.22
N GLU A 404 4.98 -10.73 1.14
CA GLU A 404 5.64 -10.71 2.45
C GLU A 404 5.23 -11.91 3.33
N LEU A 405 3.94 -12.27 3.37
CA LEU A 405 3.49 -13.49 4.04
C LEU A 405 4.16 -14.73 3.44
N ALA A 406 4.21 -14.81 2.11
CA ALA A 406 4.87 -15.88 1.38
C ALA A 406 6.38 -15.97 1.70
N ARG A 407 7.04 -14.82 1.81
CA ARG A 407 8.46 -14.70 2.20
C ARG A 407 8.72 -15.16 3.63
N VAL A 408 7.88 -14.76 4.59
CA VAL A 408 8.00 -15.19 6.00
C VAL A 408 7.73 -16.68 6.15
N CYS A 409 6.70 -17.22 5.49
CA CYS A 409 6.40 -18.66 5.53
C CYS A 409 7.53 -19.52 4.92
N LYS A 410 8.14 -19.08 3.80
CA LYS A 410 9.34 -19.76 3.26
C LYS A 410 10.49 -19.73 4.26
N ALA A 411 10.83 -18.56 4.80
CA ALA A 411 11.92 -18.43 5.77
C ALA A 411 11.69 -19.27 7.03
N HIS A 412 10.45 -19.40 7.49
CA HIS A 412 10.08 -20.30 8.60
C HIS A 412 10.32 -21.77 8.26
N ASN A 413 9.86 -22.23 7.10
CA ASN A 413 10.02 -23.64 6.69
C ASN A 413 11.49 -24.00 6.41
N ASP A 414 12.29 -23.08 5.84
CA ASP A 414 13.74 -23.24 5.64
C ASP A 414 14.50 -23.29 6.99
N LEU A 415 14.08 -22.46 7.96
CA LEU A 415 14.61 -22.45 9.33
C LEU A 415 14.31 -23.77 10.07
N LEU A 416 13.08 -24.28 9.98
CA LEU A 416 12.69 -25.57 10.58
C LEU A 416 13.59 -26.71 10.09
N ARG A 417 13.73 -26.86 8.77
CA ARG A 417 14.61 -27.88 8.16
C ARG A 417 16.06 -27.74 8.59
N THR A 418 16.53 -26.51 8.77
CA THR A 418 17.88 -26.23 9.28
C THR A 418 18.04 -26.70 10.73
N TYR A 419 17.04 -26.49 11.59
CA TYR A 419 17.05 -27.01 12.96
C TYR A 419 16.94 -28.53 13.02
N GLU A 420 16.06 -29.15 12.22
CA GLU A 420 15.93 -30.60 12.14
C GLU A 420 17.25 -31.27 11.75
N ALA A 421 17.90 -30.75 10.70
CA ALA A 421 19.22 -31.22 10.26
C ALA A 421 20.30 -31.04 11.34
N LYS A 422 20.24 -29.96 12.15
CA LYS A 422 21.17 -29.74 13.26
C LYS A 422 20.92 -30.67 14.45
N LEU A 423 19.66 -30.91 14.82
CA LEU A 423 19.30 -31.85 15.90
C LEU A 423 19.78 -33.28 15.56
N LEU A 424 19.51 -33.73 14.33
CA LEU A 424 20.00 -35.01 13.82
C LEU A 424 21.54 -35.08 13.80
N ALA A 425 22.22 -34.00 13.41
CA ALA A 425 23.69 -33.94 13.42
C ALA A 425 24.31 -33.98 14.84
N PHE A 426 23.57 -33.58 15.88
CA PHE A 426 23.94 -33.76 17.29
C PHE A 426 23.43 -35.09 17.89
N GLY A 427 22.87 -35.99 17.07
CA GLY A 427 22.38 -37.31 17.51
C GLY A 427 21.06 -37.26 18.30
N ILE A 428 20.30 -36.16 18.21
CA ILE A 428 19.01 -36.00 18.89
C ILE A 428 17.87 -36.46 17.94
N PRO A 429 17.13 -37.53 18.27
CA PRO A 429 15.98 -37.97 17.47
C PRO A 429 14.87 -36.92 17.47
N LEU A 430 14.25 -36.68 16.31
CA LEU A 430 13.18 -35.69 16.18
C LEU A 430 11.90 -36.08 16.96
N ASP A 431 11.70 -37.37 17.22
CA ASP A 431 10.59 -37.87 18.05
C ASP A 431 10.75 -37.46 19.54
N ASN A 432 11.97 -37.24 20.01
CA ASN A 432 12.25 -36.89 21.42
C ASN A 432 11.92 -35.42 21.75
N VAL A 433 11.62 -34.59 20.75
CA VAL A 433 11.40 -33.14 20.94
C VAL A 433 10.00 -32.85 21.52
N GLY A 434 9.09 -33.82 21.51
CA GLY A 434 7.79 -33.75 22.20
C GLY A 434 6.72 -32.88 21.53
N PHE A 435 7.07 -32.14 20.48
CA PHE A 435 6.14 -31.40 19.63
C PHE A 435 6.53 -31.55 18.16
N LYS A 436 5.54 -31.49 17.26
CA LYS A 436 5.76 -31.48 15.82
C LYS A 436 5.57 -30.06 15.27
N PRO A 437 6.59 -29.45 14.63
CA PRO A 437 6.44 -28.15 13.98
C PRO A 437 5.32 -28.15 12.93
N LEU A 438 4.62 -27.03 12.80
CA LEU A 438 3.59 -26.83 11.78
C LEU A 438 4.22 -26.14 10.56
N GLU A 439 4.50 -26.90 9.48
CA GLU A 439 4.92 -26.30 8.21
C GLU A 439 3.87 -25.30 7.71
N THR A 440 4.30 -24.06 7.44
CA THR A 440 3.40 -23.00 6.97
C THR A 440 3.20 -23.09 5.46
N ALA A 441 2.03 -23.60 5.05
CA ALA A 441 1.64 -23.71 3.65
C ALA A 441 0.79 -22.49 3.20
N VAL A 442 1.34 -21.66 2.30
CA VAL A 442 0.61 -20.53 1.72
C VAL A 442 -0.27 -21.01 0.57
N ILE A 443 -1.58 -20.98 0.78
CA ILE A 443 -2.58 -21.44 -0.19
C ILE A 443 -2.58 -20.52 -1.41
N GLY A 444 -2.31 -21.09 -2.59
CA GLY A 444 -2.44 -20.41 -3.88
C GLY A 444 -1.16 -19.87 -4.51
N GLN A 445 -0.02 -19.87 -3.82
CA GLN A 445 1.27 -19.42 -4.40
C GLN A 445 2.35 -20.52 -4.26
N MET A 446 2.77 -21.09 -5.39
CA MET A 446 3.93 -21.98 -5.43
C MET A 446 5.22 -21.16 -5.56
N LEU A 447 5.87 -20.87 -4.43
CA LEU A 447 7.16 -20.18 -4.42
C LEU A 447 8.28 -21.12 -4.88
N GLY A 448 9.24 -20.57 -5.62
CA GLY A 448 10.38 -21.32 -6.14
C GLY A 448 11.27 -21.90 -5.03
N GLN A 449 11.71 -23.16 -5.24
CA GLN A 449 12.67 -23.89 -4.40
C GLN A 449 14.12 -23.37 -4.51
N GLY A 450 14.32 -22.09 -4.82
CA GLY A 450 15.63 -21.45 -4.75
C GLY A 450 16.20 -21.47 -3.32
N PRO A 451 17.53 -21.37 -3.15
CA PRO A 451 18.17 -21.42 -1.84
C PRO A 451 17.69 -20.29 -0.90
N ALA A 452 17.92 -20.49 0.40
CA ALA A 452 17.40 -19.67 1.48
C ALA A 452 17.53 -18.16 1.23
N GLY A 453 16.43 -17.43 1.44
CA GLY A 453 16.36 -15.98 1.28
C GLY A 453 15.86 -15.48 -0.08
N LEU A 454 15.95 -16.27 -1.16
CA LEU A 454 15.39 -15.88 -2.47
C LEU A 454 13.94 -16.33 -2.62
N VAL A 455 13.04 -15.35 -2.73
CA VAL A 455 11.67 -15.48 -3.19
C VAL A 455 11.54 -14.67 -4.47
N GLY A 456 11.35 -15.35 -5.60
CA GLY A 456 10.98 -14.66 -6.83
C GLY A 456 9.54 -14.18 -6.72
N THR A 457 9.28 -12.94 -7.11
CA THR A 457 7.92 -12.46 -7.38
C THR A 457 7.29 -13.33 -8.48
N PRO A 458 6.03 -13.76 -8.34
CA PRO A 458 5.29 -14.35 -9.46
C PRO A 458 5.25 -13.36 -10.63
N THR A 459 5.57 -13.85 -11.84
CA THR A 459 5.40 -13.14 -13.12
C THR A 459 4.04 -13.45 -13.71
#